data_AF-A0A532BRS6-F1
#
_entry.id   AF-A0A532BRS6-F1
#
_cell.length_a   1.000
_cell.length_b   1.000
_cell.length_c   1.000
_cell.angle_alpha   90.00
_cell.angle_beta   90.00
_cell.angle_gamma   90.00
#
_symmetry.space_group_name_H-M   'P 1'
#
loop_
_entity.id
_entity.type
_entity.pdbx_description
1 polymer ?
#
loop_
_entity_poly.entity_id
_entity_poly.type
_entity_poly.pdbx_seq_one_letter_code
_entity_poly.pdbx_strand_id
1 'polypeptide(L)'
;VLSRPEPALAICGMGMRDVSFDQGFPIVLTIFRAGKQLPIARAEVFKLNDQHAFLSIASGDDIAVGDTVEFGISHPCTCLDRYRVIFGVDAAGYVSHAFPTYFG
;
A
#
# COMPACT_ATOMS: atom_id res chain seq x y z
N VAL A 1 -4.83 2.54 5.89
CA VAL A 1 -4.66 3.91 6.42
C VAL A 1 -4.72 3.87 7.93
N LEU A 2 -3.66 4.31 8.61
CA LEU A 2 -3.55 4.32 10.06
C LEU A 2 -3.93 5.66 10.69
N SER A 3 -3.69 6.77 9.97
CA SER A 3 -3.99 8.11 10.48
C SER A 3 -4.32 9.07 9.34
N ARG A 4 -5.18 10.05 9.63
CA ARG A 4 -5.48 11.22 8.77
C ARG A 4 -5.42 12.49 9.62
N PRO A 5 -4.20 12.99 9.92
CA PRO A 5 -4.01 14.13 10.82
C PRO A 5 -4.42 15.46 10.19
N GLU A 6 -4.40 15.55 8.85
CA GLU A 6 -4.77 16.75 8.10
C GLU A 6 -5.63 16.38 6.88
N PRO A 7 -6.45 17.29 6.35
CA PRO A 7 -7.30 17.00 5.19
C PRO A 7 -6.53 16.54 3.94
N ALA A 8 -5.29 16.99 3.73
CA ALA A 8 -4.51 16.65 2.53
C ALA A 8 -3.47 15.53 2.77
N LEU A 9 -3.48 14.88 3.95
CA LEU A 9 -2.45 13.93 4.36
C LEU A 9 -3.05 12.66 4.97
N ALA A 10 -2.66 11.50 4.45
CA ALA A 10 -2.87 10.21 5.12
C ALA A 10 -1.55 9.51 5.40
N ILE A 11 -1.52 8.75 6.48
CA ILE A 11 -0.40 7.89 6.87
C ILE A 11 -0.85 6.43 6.75
N CYS A 12 -0.15 5.64 5.95
CA CYS A 12 -0.39 4.22 5.75
C CYS A 12 0.64 3.36 6.48
N GLY A 13 0.22 2.16 6.92
CA GLY A 13 1.07 1.17 7.58
C GLY A 13 1.83 0.32 6.58
N MET A 14 2.68 0.97 5.80
CA MET A 14 3.60 0.37 4.84
C MET A 14 4.82 1.28 4.79
N GLY A 15 6.04 0.76 4.91
CA GLY A 15 7.25 1.57 4.92
C GLY A 15 8.44 0.91 4.22
N MET A 16 9.63 1.45 4.45
CA MET A 16 10.87 0.92 3.85
C MET A 16 11.17 -0.53 4.27
N ARG A 17 10.61 -1.02 5.37
CA ARG A 17 10.71 -2.44 5.74
C ARG A 17 9.82 -3.36 4.91
N ASP A 18 8.84 -2.79 4.23
CA ASP A 18 7.85 -3.53 3.43
C ASP A 18 8.13 -3.40 1.94
N VAL A 19 8.62 -2.25 1.47
CA VAL A 19 8.80 -1.98 0.03
C VAL A 19 10.08 -1.22 -0.29
N SER A 20 10.65 -1.52 -1.45
CA SER A 20 11.77 -0.77 -2.02
C SER A 20 11.29 0.53 -2.67
N PHE A 21 12.17 1.53 -2.69
CA PHE A 21 11.97 2.81 -3.37
C PHE A 21 13.16 3.19 -4.28
N ASP A 22 14.01 2.21 -4.59
CA ASP A 22 15.20 2.35 -5.44
C ASP A 22 14.88 2.91 -6.84
N GLN A 23 13.66 2.69 -7.32
CA GLN A 23 13.21 3.16 -8.63
C GLN A 23 11.89 3.93 -8.54
N GLY A 24 11.76 4.75 -7.49
CA GLY A 24 10.60 5.61 -7.25
C GLY A 24 9.72 5.11 -6.12
N PHE A 25 8.78 5.95 -5.70
CA PHE A 25 7.84 5.60 -4.64
C PHE A 25 6.79 4.60 -5.12
N PRO A 26 6.26 3.75 -4.21
CA PRO A 26 5.05 2.99 -4.47
C PRO A 26 3.92 3.91 -4.91
N ILE A 27 3.16 3.50 -5.92
CA ILE A 27 2.00 4.25 -6.42
C ILE A 27 0.72 3.70 -5.82
N VAL A 28 -0.27 4.55 -5.61
CA VAL A 28 -1.61 4.12 -5.21
C VAL A 28 -2.33 3.55 -6.43
N LEU A 29 -2.74 2.28 -6.37
CA LEU A 29 -3.51 1.63 -7.43
C LEU A 29 -5.00 1.74 -7.18
N THR A 30 -5.41 1.42 -5.95
CA THR A 30 -6.81 1.48 -5.55
C THR A 30 -6.96 1.62 -4.04
N ILE A 31 -8.17 1.95 -3.59
CA ILE A 31 -8.51 2.09 -2.17
C ILE A 31 -9.80 1.33 -1.92
N PHE A 32 -9.85 0.62 -0.80
CA PHE A 32 -11.01 -0.12 -0.35
C PHE A 32 -11.50 0.38 1.00
N ARG A 33 -12.82 0.52 1.13
CA ARG A 33 -13.51 0.78 2.41
C ARG A 33 -14.44 -0.38 2.70
N ALA A 34 -14.21 -1.07 3.82
CA ALA A 34 -14.99 -2.25 4.22
C ALA A 34 -15.13 -3.30 3.08
N GLY A 35 -14.03 -3.56 2.36
CA GLY A 35 -13.99 -4.53 1.26
C GLY A 35 -14.56 -4.04 -0.07
N LYS A 36 -15.08 -2.81 -0.16
CA LYS A 36 -15.58 -2.22 -1.40
C LYS A 36 -14.57 -1.24 -1.98
N GLN A 37 -14.31 -1.36 -3.28
CA GLN A 37 -13.46 -0.42 -4.00
C GLN A 37 -14.11 0.97 -4.01
N LEU A 38 -13.33 1.99 -3.69
CA LEU A 38 -13.70 3.39 -3.81
C LEU A 38 -13.40 3.92 -5.23
N PRO A 39 -14.05 5.02 -5.67
CA PRO A 39 -13.59 5.75 -6.85
C PRO A 39 -12.09 6.06 -6.76
N ILE A 40 -11.41 6.09 -7.90
CA ILE A 40 -9.97 6.33 -7.96
C ILE A 40 -9.67 7.66 -7.28
N ALA A 41 -9.01 7.58 -6.12
CA ALA A 41 -8.51 8.73 -5.41
C ALA A 41 -7.19 9.18 -6.04
N ARG A 42 -7.02 10.49 -6.21
CA ARG A 42 -5.76 11.10 -6.60
C ARG A 42 -4.93 11.27 -5.32
N ALA A 43 -4.20 10.22 -5.00
CA ALA A 43 -3.28 10.18 -3.88
C ALA A 43 -1.90 9.70 -4.32
N GLU A 44 -0.85 10.33 -3.80
CA GLU A 44 0.53 10.04 -4.18
C GLU A 44 1.39 9.83 -2.94
N VAL A 45 2.22 8.79 -2.95
CA VAL A 45 3.23 8.60 -1.91
C VAL A 45 4.36 9.58 -2.16
N PHE A 46 4.61 10.49 -1.21
CA PHE A 46 5.69 11.48 -1.32
C PHE A 46 6.82 11.27 -0.29
N LYS A 47 6.62 10.39 0.69
CA LYS A 47 7.61 10.06 1.70
C LYS A 47 7.38 8.66 2.27
N LEU A 48 8.48 7.96 2.55
CA LEU A 48 8.51 6.71 3.32
C LEU A 48 9.40 6.90 4.56
N ASN A 49 8.90 6.39 5.69
CA ASN A 49 9.69 6.07 6.87
C ASN A 49 9.84 4.54 6.97
N ASP A 50 10.52 4.05 8.02
CA ASP A 50 10.72 2.61 8.26
C ASP A 50 9.45 1.78 8.14
N GLN A 51 8.34 2.27 8.69
CA GLN A 51 7.05 1.56 8.81
C GLN A 51 5.84 2.35 8.28
N HIS A 52 6.08 3.51 7.65
CA HIS A 52 4.99 4.42 7.30
C HIS A 52 5.18 5.08 5.94
N ALA A 53 4.08 5.15 5.19
CA ALA A 53 3.99 5.87 3.93
C ALA A 53 3.11 7.09 4.11
N PHE A 54 3.58 8.23 3.59
CA PHE A 54 2.87 9.50 3.63
C PHE A 54 2.26 9.74 2.26
N LEU A 55 0.93 9.83 2.22
CA LEU A 55 0.15 10.05 1.01
C LEU A 55 -0.34 11.50 1.01
N SER A 56 0.00 12.24 -0.04
CA SER A 56 -0.70 13.49 -0.37
C SER A 56 -2.04 13.14 -0.99
N ILE A 57 -3.07 13.93 -0.71
CA ILE A 57 -4.45 13.64 -1.12
C ILE A 57 -5.03 14.88 -1.78
N ALA A 58 -5.54 14.73 -3.01
CA ALA A 58 -6.18 15.82 -3.70
C ALA A 58 -7.46 16.28 -2.97
N SER A 59 -7.78 17.57 -3.12
CA SER A 59 -9.03 18.12 -2.59
C SER A 59 -10.24 17.38 -3.18
N GLY A 60 -11.19 17.02 -2.31
CA GLY A 60 -12.41 16.29 -2.68
C GLY A 60 -12.31 14.77 -2.58
N ASP A 61 -11.12 14.20 -2.38
CA ASP A 61 -10.97 12.74 -2.25
C ASP A 61 -11.15 12.27 -0.80
N ASP A 62 -12.07 11.32 -0.62
CA ASP A 62 -12.47 10.75 0.66
C ASP A 62 -11.67 9.46 0.97
N ILE A 63 -10.58 9.62 1.72
CA ILE A 63 -9.80 8.50 2.30
C ILE A 63 -9.91 8.61 3.82
N ALA A 64 -10.28 7.55 4.51
CA ALA A 64 -10.50 7.55 5.95
C ALA A 64 -9.53 6.61 6.67
N VAL A 65 -9.39 6.81 7.97
CA VAL A 65 -8.73 5.83 8.85
C VAL A 65 -9.49 4.50 8.74
N GLY A 66 -8.75 3.40 8.57
CA GLY A 66 -9.30 2.07 8.36
C GLY A 66 -9.46 1.66 6.89
N ASP A 67 -9.34 2.58 5.93
CA ASP A 67 -9.33 2.20 4.51
C ASP A 67 -8.08 1.38 4.17
N THR A 68 -8.21 0.37 3.31
CA THR A 68 -7.10 -0.40 2.77
C THR A 68 -6.63 0.24 1.49
N VAL A 69 -5.33 0.45 1.34
CA VAL A 69 -4.74 1.02 0.12
C VAL A 69 -3.92 -0.07 -0.55
N GLU A 70 -4.17 -0.28 -1.84
CA GLU A 70 -3.36 -1.15 -2.68
C GLU A 70 -2.24 -0.33 -3.31
N PHE A 71 -1.01 -0.80 -3.16
CA PHE A 71 0.17 -0.14 -3.72
C PHE A 71 0.78 -0.96 -4.84
N GLY A 72 1.13 -0.27 -5.92
CA GLY A 72 1.98 -0.79 -6.99
C GLY A 72 3.43 -0.43 -6.74
N ILE A 73 4.33 -1.39 -6.92
CA ILE A 73 5.77 -1.18 -6.82
C ILE A 73 6.45 -1.52 -8.15
N SER A 74 7.41 -0.70 -8.56
CA SER A 74 8.08 -0.86 -9.86
C SER A 74 8.90 -2.15 -9.95
N HIS A 75 9.52 -2.56 -8.84
CA HIS A 75 10.43 -3.72 -8.78
C HIS A 75 9.99 -4.68 -7.65
N PRO A 76 8.98 -5.53 -7.88
CA PRO A 76 8.52 -6.45 -6.84
C PRO A 76 9.59 -7.46 -6.41
N CYS A 77 10.53 -7.81 -7.30
CA CYS A 77 11.61 -8.73 -6.99
C CYS A 77 12.57 -8.23 -5.90
N THR A 78 12.74 -6.92 -5.73
CA THR A 78 13.63 -6.32 -4.70
C THR A 78 12.99 -6.24 -3.30
N CYS A 79 11.75 -6.74 -3.18
CA CYS A 79 10.99 -6.75 -1.93
C CYS A 79 10.67 -8.17 -1.44
N LEU A 80 10.89 -9.21 -2.26
CA LEU A 80 10.51 -10.59 -1.91
C LEU A 80 11.20 -11.07 -0.62
N ASP A 81 12.41 -10.60 -0.36
CA ASP A 81 13.22 -10.90 0.82
C ASP A 81 12.66 -10.35 2.13
N ARG A 82 11.76 -9.35 2.05
CA ARG A 82 11.16 -8.69 3.21
C ARG A 82 9.96 -9.44 3.77
N TYR A 83 9.37 -10.34 2.98
CA TYR A 83 8.17 -11.07 3.34
C TYR A 83 8.45 -12.55 3.46
N ARG A 84 8.25 -13.12 4.65
CA ARG A 84 8.38 -14.58 4.88
C ARG A 84 7.32 -15.41 4.15
N VAL A 85 6.17 -14.83 3.85
CA VAL A 85 5.06 -15.44 3.12
C VAL A 85 4.42 -14.40 2.23
N ILE A 86 4.15 -14.76 0.99
CA ILE A 86 3.37 -13.96 0.03
C ILE A 86 2.06 -14.68 -0.24
N PHE A 87 0.94 -13.97 -0.17
CA PHE A 87 -0.38 -14.54 -0.44
C PHE A 87 -0.76 -14.35 -1.91
N GLY A 88 -1.16 -15.44 -2.57
CA GLY A 88 -1.80 -15.40 -3.87
C GLY A 88 -3.31 -15.27 -3.71
N VAL A 89 -3.91 -14.33 -4.44
CA VAL A 89 -5.36 -14.13 -4.46
C VAL A 89 -5.96 -14.62 -5.78
N ASP A 90 -7.21 -15.07 -5.73
CA ASP A 90 -7.98 -15.38 -6.94
C ASP A 90 -8.58 -14.11 -7.59
N ALA A 91 -9.33 -14.29 -8.68
CA ALA A 91 -9.97 -13.19 -9.42
C ALA A 91 -11.04 -12.44 -8.60
N ALA A 92 -11.54 -13.02 -7.51
CA ALA A 92 -12.49 -12.39 -6.60
C ALA A 92 -11.80 -11.72 -5.40
N GLY A 93 -10.46 -11.78 -5.33
CA GLY A 93 -9.65 -11.16 -4.27
C GLY A 93 -9.53 -12.02 -3.01
N TYR A 94 -9.96 -13.28 -3.03
CA TYR A 94 -9.79 -14.18 -1.90
C TYR A 94 -8.43 -14.87 -1.95
N VAL A 95 -7.80 -15.02 -0.78
CA VAL A 95 -6.54 -15.76 -0.67
C VAL A 95 -6.77 -17.22 -1.04
N SER A 96 -6.06 -17.69 -2.06
CA SER A 96 -6.10 -19.07 -2.55
C SER A 96 -4.79 -19.80 -2.32
N HIS A 97 -3.68 -19.08 -2.13
CA HIS A 97 -2.34 -19.66 -1.98
C HIS A 97 -1.52 -18.89 -0.94
N ALA A 98 -0.58 -19.60 -0.30
CA ALA A 98 0.45 -19.02 0.55
C ALA A 98 1.82 -19.53 0.08
N PHE A 99 2.66 -18.61 -0.38
CA PHE A 99 4.00 -18.89 -0.90
C PHE A 99 5.04 -18.53 0.15
N PRO A 100 5.61 -19.50 0.89
CA PRO A 100 6.72 -19.22 1.78
C PRO A 100 7.94 -18.80 0.97
N THR A 101 8.69 -17.83 1.49
CA THR A 101 9.96 -17.41 0.91
C THR A 101 11.12 -17.86 1.79
N TYR A 102 12.28 -18.06 1.18
CA TYR A 102 13.47 -18.58 1.84
C TYR A 102 14.66 -17.69 1.49
N PHE A 103 14.85 -16.67 2.32
CA PHE A 103 15.96 -15.73 2.24
C PHE A 103 16.81 -15.88 3.51
N GLY A 104 18.12 -15.68 3.36
CA GLY A 104 19.15 -15.98 4.38
C GLY A 104 19.36 -14.88 5.41
#